data_AF-A0A0L1IV69-F1
#
_entry.id   AF-A0A0L1IV69-F1
#
_cell.length_a   1.000
_cell.length_b   1.000
_cell.length_c   1.000
_cell.angle_alpha   90.00
_cell.angle_beta   90.00
_cell.angle_gamma   90.00
#
_symmetry.space_group_name_H-M   'P 1'
#
loop_
_entity.id
_entity.type
_entity.pdbx_description
1 polymer ?
#
loop_
_entity_poly.entity_id
_entity_poly.type
_entity_poly.pdbx_seq_one_letter_code
_entity_poly.pdbx_strand_id
1 'polypeptide(L)'
;MRKGNTPTSSTSPTELATSVASIIPIHNAVNERAWQQILEWEKQAPRSDPGSKKCGGPKLYSFRGLGVDPQFLSPRARINNLMGYQLPFDRHDWVVERCGGERVEYVIDFYQGKTAGANGGPAGLAANAGPGKLSFYLDVRPKLNTFEGCRMRFSRFTGL
;
A
#
# COMPACT_ATOMS: atom_id res chain seq x y z
N MET A 1 22.88 15.12 -1.25
CA MET A 1 22.27 15.60 0.02
C MET A 1 21.05 16.45 -0.31
N ARG A 2 19.83 15.91 -0.23
CA ARG A 2 18.59 16.71 -0.31
C ARG A 2 18.07 16.92 1.11
N LYS A 3 18.54 17.99 1.75
CA LYS A 3 17.85 18.62 2.89
C LYS A 3 16.62 19.32 2.29
N GLY A 4 15.41 19.04 2.78
CA GLY A 4 14.29 19.96 2.45
C GLY A 4 12.84 19.48 2.49
N ASN A 5 12.50 18.23 2.84
CA ASN A 5 11.10 17.79 2.84
C ASN A 5 10.60 17.19 4.16
N THR A 6 11.14 17.63 5.30
CA THR A 6 10.48 17.39 6.58
C THR A 6 9.36 18.41 6.72
N PRO A 7 8.07 18.02 6.79
CA PRO A 7 7.00 18.97 7.05
C PRO A 7 7.31 19.68 8.37
N THR A 8 7.18 21.00 8.38
CA THR A 8 7.37 21.82 9.58
C THR A 8 6.44 21.30 10.67
N SER A 9 7.01 20.74 11.74
CA SER A 9 6.25 20.42 12.95
C SER A 9 5.49 21.66 13.39
N SER A 10 4.17 21.57 13.52
CA SER A 10 3.33 22.69 13.97
C SER A 10 3.81 23.18 15.34
N THR A 11 4.08 24.47 15.48
CA THR A 11 4.53 25.08 16.74
C THR A 11 3.37 25.40 17.68
N SER A 12 2.12 25.33 17.20
CA SER A 12 0.90 25.54 17.98
C SER A 12 0.21 24.21 18.34
N PRO A 13 -0.09 23.93 19.63
CA PRO A 13 -0.85 22.76 20.04
C PRO A 13 -2.25 22.66 19.39
N THR A 14 -2.87 23.81 19.10
CA THR A 14 -4.20 23.86 18.47
C THR A 14 -4.14 23.44 17.01
N GLU A 15 -3.13 23.89 16.26
CA GLU A 15 -2.91 23.48 14.86
C GLU A 15 -2.54 22.00 14.77
N LEU A 16 -1.75 21.50 15.73
CA LEU A 16 -1.46 20.07 15.83
C LEU A 16 -2.74 19.28 16.08
N ALA A 17 -3.58 19.71 17.02
CA ALA A 17 -4.83 19.02 17.34
C ALA A 17 -5.79 19.00 16.14
N THR A 18 -5.94 20.12 15.42
CA THR A 18 -6.79 20.20 14.23
C THR A 18 -6.25 19.33 13.08
N SER A 19 -4.95 19.37 12.82
CA SER A 19 -4.34 18.53 11.78
C SER A 19 -4.46 17.05 12.11
N VAL A 20 -4.07 16.63 13.31
CA VAL A 20 -4.18 15.23 13.76
C VAL A 20 -5.63 14.73 13.72
N ALA A 21 -6.60 15.54 14.16
CA ALA A 21 -8.02 15.19 14.12
C ALA A 21 -8.54 14.92 12.69
N SER A 22 -8.01 15.64 11.69
CA SER A 22 -8.36 15.41 10.28
C SER A 22 -7.61 14.24 9.63
N ILE A 23 -6.38 14.00 10.07
CA ILE A 23 -5.44 13.05 9.49
C ILE A 23 -5.78 11.61 9.92
N ILE A 24 -6.02 11.38 11.22
CA ILE A 24 -6.25 10.02 11.76
C ILE A 24 -7.36 9.25 11.02
N PRO A 25 -8.56 9.81 10.78
CA PRO A 25 -9.61 9.07 10.06
C PRO A 25 -9.20 8.67 8.65
N ILE A 26 -8.43 9.52 7.96
CA ILE A 26 -7.93 9.23 6.62
C ILE A 26 -6.93 8.07 6.68
N HIS A 27 -5.95 8.11 7.60
CA HIS A 27 -4.99 7.02 7.76
C HIS A 27 -5.67 5.69 8.13
N ASN A 28 -6.67 5.71 9.01
CA ASN A 28 -7.42 4.50 9.37
C ASN A 28 -8.13 3.91 8.15
N ALA A 29 -8.80 4.74 7.34
CA ALA A 29 -9.46 4.29 6.12
C ALA A 29 -8.45 3.74 5.09
N VAL A 30 -7.29 4.37 4.96
CA VAL A 30 -6.20 3.93 4.08
C VAL A 30 -5.66 2.56 4.53
N ASN A 31 -5.38 2.42 5.82
CA ASN A 31 -4.86 1.20 6.42
C ASN A 31 -5.85 0.04 6.27
N GLU A 32 -7.13 0.28 6.52
CA GLU A 32 -8.17 -0.74 6.35
C GLU A 32 -8.23 -1.20 4.89
N ARG A 33 -8.21 -0.27 3.93
CA ARG A 33 -8.19 -0.66 2.51
C ARG A 33 -6.92 -1.41 2.11
N ALA A 34 -5.76 -1.01 2.62
CA ALA A 34 -4.52 -1.73 2.36
C ALA A 34 -4.58 -3.16 2.90
N TRP A 35 -5.12 -3.32 4.12
CA TRP A 35 -5.36 -4.62 4.72
C TRP A 35 -6.33 -5.48 3.90
N GLN A 36 -7.44 -4.92 3.41
CA GLN A 36 -8.37 -5.64 2.54
C GLN A 36 -7.70 -6.17 1.26
N GLN A 37 -6.78 -5.40 0.65
CA GLN A 37 -6.04 -5.89 -0.51
C GLN A 37 -5.08 -7.03 -0.16
N ILE A 38 -4.42 -6.97 1.01
CA ILE A 38 -3.59 -8.07 1.51
C ILE A 38 -4.47 -9.31 1.74
N LEU A 39 -5.62 -9.15 2.39
CA LEU A 39 -6.56 -10.26 2.59
C LEU A 39 -6.99 -10.88 1.25
N GLU A 40 -7.19 -10.08 0.20
CA GLU A 40 -7.50 -10.60 -1.14
C GLU A 40 -6.37 -11.48 -1.71
N TRP A 41 -5.11 -11.10 -1.49
CA TRP A 41 -3.97 -11.94 -1.84
C TRP A 41 -3.90 -13.22 -0.99
N GLU A 42 -4.18 -13.10 0.31
CA GLU A 42 -4.15 -14.22 1.26
C GLU A 42 -5.34 -15.17 1.09
N LYS A 43 -6.48 -14.76 0.52
CA LYS A 43 -7.65 -15.65 0.30
C LYS A 43 -7.30 -16.93 -0.48
N GLN A 44 -6.32 -16.86 -1.36
CA GLN A 44 -5.89 -17.95 -2.24
C GLN A 44 -4.52 -18.54 -1.85
N ALA A 45 -3.91 -18.05 -0.76
CA ALA A 45 -2.56 -18.43 -0.35
C ALA A 45 -2.44 -18.63 1.17
N PRO A 46 -1.51 -19.50 1.62
CA PRO A 46 -0.84 -20.54 0.85
C PRO A 46 -1.82 -21.63 0.41
N ARG A 47 -1.50 -22.44 -0.61
CA ARG A 47 -2.39 -23.52 -1.09
C ARG A 47 -2.75 -24.54 0.00
N SER A 48 -1.89 -24.71 1.00
CA SER A 48 -2.06 -25.61 2.13
C SER A 48 -3.09 -25.14 3.15
N ASP A 49 -3.27 -23.82 3.31
CA ASP A 49 -4.26 -23.20 4.21
C ASP A 49 -4.65 -21.81 3.69
N PRO A 50 -5.53 -21.72 2.67
CA PRO A 50 -5.90 -20.46 2.06
C PRO A 50 -6.58 -19.53 3.07
N GLY A 51 -5.99 -18.34 3.24
CA GLY A 51 -6.47 -17.33 4.19
C GLY A 51 -6.10 -17.61 5.64
N SER A 52 -5.14 -18.50 5.92
CA SER A 52 -4.70 -18.86 7.28
C SER A 52 -5.86 -19.22 8.21
N LYS A 53 -6.84 -19.99 7.72
CA LYS A 53 -8.10 -20.27 8.43
C LYS A 53 -7.87 -21.04 9.71
N LYS A 54 -6.84 -21.88 9.76
CA LYS A 54 -6.51 -22.69 10.95
C LYS A 54 -6.17 -21.85 12.18
N CYS A 55 -5.69 -20.62 12.02
CA CYS A 55 -5.33 -19.72 13.11
C CYS A 55 -6.23 -18.48 13.23
N GLY A 56 -7.39 -18.47 12.57
CA GLY A 56 -8.33 -17.33 12.60
C GLY A 56 -7.95 -16.17 11.67
N GLY A 57 -7.05 -16.39 10.70
CA GLY A 57 -6.67 -15.41 9.69
C GLY A 57 -5.22 -14.93 9.79
N PRO A 58 -4.72 -14.27 8.74
CA PRO A 58 -3.38 -13.67 8.72
C PRO A 58 -3.31 -12.49 9.70
N LYS A 59 -2.12 -12.25 10.27
CA LYS A 59 -1.89 -11.18 11.25
C LYS A 59 -0.79 -10.24 10.77
N LEU A 60 -0.93 -8.96 11.06
CA LEU A 60 0.16 -8.01 10.83
C LEU A 60 1.27 -8.25 11.86
N TYR A 61 2.46 -8.64 11.39
CA TYR A 61 3.63 -8.88 12.24
C TYR A 61 4.42 -7.60 12.45
N SER A 62 4.72 -6.88 11.36
CA SER A 62 5.41 -5.60 11.42
C SER A 62 5.09 -4.75 10.21
N PHE A 63 5.27 -3.45 10.34
CA PHE A 63 5.16 -2.50 9.24
C PHE A 63 6.34 -1.54 9.28
N ARG A 64 6.80 -1.10 8.10
CA ARG A 64 7.88 -0.14 7.95
C ARG A 64 7.56 0.85 6.85
N GLY A 65 7.55 2.15 7.19
CA GLY A 65 7.55 3.23 6.22
C GLY A 65 8.95 3.40 5.64
N LEU A 66 9.08 3.25 4.32
CA LEU A 66 10.35 3.43 3.59
C LEU A 66 10.38 4.76 2.82
N GLY A 67 9.23 5.42 2.65
CA GLY A 67 9.11 6.70 1.95
C GLY A 67 9.48 6.59 0.47
N VAL A 68 10.01 7.69 -0.09
CA VAL A 68 10.33 7.82 -1.52
C VAL A 68 11.80 7.59 -1.85
N ASP A 69 12.55 6.94 -0.95
CA ASP A 69 13.99 6.77 -1.15
C ASP A 69 14.27 6.03 -2.47
N PRO A 70 15.09 6.58 -3.37
CA PRO A 70 15.44 5.90 -4.61
C PRO A 70 16.05 4.51 -4.38
N GLN A 71 16.68 4.28 -3.22
CA GLN A 71 17.21 2.97 -2.83
C GLN A 71 16.10 1.95 -2.59
N PHE A 72 14.91 2.39 -2.14
CA PHE A 72 13.73 1.57 -1.92
C PHE A 72 12.68 1.71 -3.03
N LEU A 73 13.01 2.30 -4.19
CA LEU A 73 12.13 2.22 -5.35
C LEU A 73 11.98 0.78 -5.81
N SER A 74 10.74 0.29 -5.88
CA SER A 74 10.49 -1.04 -6.42
C SER A 74 10.98 -1.13 -7.87
N PRO A 75 11.43 -2.30 -8.36
CA PRO A 75 11.87 -2.46 -9.75
C PRO A 75 10.82 -1.98 -10.77
N ARG A 76 9.53 -2.20 -10.47
CA ARG A 76 8.41 -1.69 -11.28
C ARG A 76 8.34 -0.17 -11.28
N ALA A 77 8.52 0.49 -10.13
CA ALA A 77 8.52 1.95 -10.04
C ALA A 77 9.69 2.56 -10.82
N ARG A 78 10.86 1.89 -10.85
CA ARG A 78 12.02 2.33 -11.65
C ARG A 78 11.74 2.30 -13.15
N ILE A 79 11.16 1.21 -13.64
CA ILE A 79 10.78 1.05 -15.06
C ILE A 79 9.65 2.02 -15.43
N ASN A 80 8.65 2.17 -14.56
CA ASN A 80 7.56 3.13 -14.76
C ASN A 80 8.09 4.58 -14.83
N ASN A 81 9.05 4.95 -13.98
CA ASN A 81 9.70 6.27 -14.03
C ASN A 81 10.46 6.49 -15.34
N LEU A 82 11.14 5.46 -15.86
CA LEU A 82 11.81 5.52 -17.15
C LEU A 82 10.82 5.76 -18.31
N MET A 83 9.58 5.26 -18.18
CA MET A 83 8.49 5.47 -19.12
C MET A 83 7.64 6.74 -18.82
N GLY A 84 8.08 7.60 -17.89
CA GLY A 84 7.41 8.86 -17.57
C GLY A 84 6.16 8.75 -16.69
N TYR A 85 5.91 7.59 -16.05
CA TYR A 85 4.81 7.44 -15.09
C TYR A 85 5.17 8.01 -13.72
N GLN A 86 4.16 8.47 -13.01
CA GLN A 86 4.31 9.06 -11.68
C GLN A 86 4.84 8.02 -10.67
N LEU A 87 5.94 8.38 -10.00
CA LEU A 87 6.48 7.60 -8.89
C LEU A 87 5.53 7.61 -7.68
N PRO A 88 5.53 6.54 -6.85
CA PRO A 88 4.77 6.57 -5.62
C PRO A 88 5.30 7.66 -4.69
N PHE A 89 4.40 8.40 -4.06
CA PHE A 89 4.76 9.47 -3.13
C PHE A 89 5.03 8.94 -1.72
N ASP A 90 4.68 7.69 -1.47
CA ASP A 90 4.95 6.99 -0.22
C ASP A 90 5.00 5.47 -0.48
N ARG A 91 5.87 4.77 0.25
CA ARG A 91 6.01 3.32 0.17
C ARG A 91 6.09 2.72 1.56
N HIS A 92 5.27 1.70 1.77
CA HIS A 92 5.23 0.92 3.00
C HIS A 92 5.51 -0.55 2.71
N ASP A 93 6.32 -1.16 3.56
CA ASP A 93 6.56 -2.59 3.55
C ASP A 93 5.88 -3.20 4.79
N TRP A 94 4.94 -4.11 4.59
CA TRP A 94 4.22 -4.80 5.67
C TRP A 94 4.66 -6.26 5.69
N VAL A 95 4.84 -6.83 6.89
CA VAL A 95 5.11 -8.25 7.08
C VAL A 95 3.88 -8.87 7.70
N VAL A 96 3.35 -9.89 7.04
CA VAL A 96 2.16 -10.61 7.45
C VAL A 96 2.57 -12.00 7.91
N GLU A 97 2.13 -12.38 9.11
CA GLU A 97 2.34 -13.71 9.66
C GLU A 97 1.10 -14.58 9.43
N ARG A 98 1.34 -15.79 8.94
CA ARG A 98 0.34 -16.81 8.64
C ARG A 98 0.29 -17.88 9.71
N CYS A 99 -0.66 -18.81 9.57
CA CYS A 99 -0.70 -20.00 10.40
C CYS A 99 0.64 -20.76 10.33
N GLY A 100 1.23 -21.08 11.49
CA GLY A 100 2.52 -21.78 11.56
C GLY A 100 3.75 -20.86 11.62
N GLY A 101 3.57 -19.54 11.74
CA GLY A 101 4.67 -18.58 11.91
C GLY A 101 5.40 -18.20 10.61
N GLU A 102 4.83 -18.59 9.47
CA GLU A 102 5.36 -18.22 8.16
C GLU A 102 5.12 -16.73 7.90
N ARG A 103 6.15 -16.03 7.39
CA ARG A 103 6.10 -14.57 7.19
C ARG A 103 6.19 -14.23 5.72
N VAL A 104 5.25 -13.41 5.26
CA VAL A 104 5.20 -12.91 3.88
C VAL A 104 5.29 -11.41 3.89
N GLU A 105 6.22 -10.89 3.10
CA GLU A 105 6.43 -9.46 2.97
C GLU A 105 5.61 -8.90 1.81
N TYR A 106 4.92 -7.80 2.06
CA TYR A 106 4.11 -7.04 1.12
C TYR A 106 4.72 -5.67 0.88
N VAL A 107 4.56 -5.18 -0.34
CA VAL A 107 4.86 -3.79 -0.74
C VAL A 107 3.55 -3.09 -1.02
N ILE A 108 3.41 -1.90 -0.46
CA ILE A 108 2.26 -1.02 -0.61
C ILE A 108 2.80 0.30 -1.15
N ASP A 109 2.59 0.52 -2.44
CA ASP A 109 2.98 1.75 -3.12
C ASP A 109 1.76 2.70 -3.20
N PHE A 110 1.90 3.93 -2.71
CA PHE A 110 0.86 4.95 -2.73
C PHE A 110 1.06 5.92 -3.90
N TYR A 111 0.06 6.02 -4.77
CA TYR A 111 0.08 6.89 -5.94
C TYR A 111 -0.99 7.98 -5.83
N GLN A 112 -0.65 9.19 -6.27
CA GLN A 112 -1.64 10.26 -6.42
C GLN A 112 -2.61 9.86 -7.53
N GLY A 113 -3.89 9.86 -7.20
CA GLY A 113 -4.97 9.56 -8.13
C GLY A 113 -5.30 10.79 -8.94
N LYS A 114 -5.62 10.60 -10.21
CA LYS A 114 -6.13 11.67 -11.06
C LYS A 114 -7.56 11.98 -10.64
N THR A 115 -7.91 13.26 -10.51
CA THR A 115 -9.30 13.68 -10.32
C THR A 115 -10.13 13.19 -11.52
N ALA A 116 -11.31 12.65 -11.25
CA ALA A 116 -12.22 12.17 -12.29
C ALA A 116 -12.62 13.34 -13.20
N GLY A 117 -11.93 13.47 -14.33
CA GLY A 117 -12.11 14.56 -15.29
C GLY A 117 -11.29 14.41 -16.58
N ALA A 118 -10.28 13.54 -16.61
CA ALA A 118 -9.54 13.26 -17.84
C ALA A 118 -9.17 11.77 -17.92
N ASN A 119 -9.89 11.03 -18.76
CA ASN A 119 -9.53 9.73 -19.32
C ASN A 119 -9.50 8.53 -18.36
N GLY A 120 -10.67 7.89 -18.18
CA GLY A 120 -10.87 6.42 -18.22
C GLY A 120 -9.97 5.46 -17.43
N GLY A 121 -9.15 5.94 -16.50
CA GLY A 121 -8.30 5.10 -15.66
C GLY A 121 -9.10 4.35 -14.59
N PRO A 122 -8.57 3.25 -14.03
CA PRO A 122 -9.25 2.47 -13.00
C PRO A 122 -9.63 3.38 -11.82
N ALA A 123 -10.90 3.31 -11.42
CA ALA A 123 -11.45 4.12 -10.35
C ALA A 123 -10.61 3.95 -9.07
N GLY A 124 -9.92 5.04 -8.67
CA GLY A 124 -9.21 5.11 -7.40
C GLY A 124 -10.17 5.10 -6.20
N LEU A 125 -9.69 5.51 -5.03
CA LEU A 125 -10.45 5.64 -3.77
C LEU A 125 -11.76 6.46 -3.84
N ALA A 126 -12.11 7.02 -4.99
CA ALA A 126 -13.05 8.11 -5.15
C ALA A 126 -14.47 7.70 -5.58
N ALA A 127 -14.92 6.47 -5.31
CA ALA A 127 -16.30 6.09 -5.62
C ALA A 127 -17.37 6.91 -4.87
N ASN A 128 -16.99 7.69 -3.84
CA ASN A 128 -17.91 8.55 -3.06
C ASN A 128 -17.33 9.94 -2.73
N ALA A 129 -16.33 10.42 -3.48
CA ALA A 129 -15.64 11.66 -3.11
C ALA A 129 -16.22 12.85 -3.91
N GLY A 130 -16.97 13.73 -3.24
CA GLY A 130 -17.43 15.00 -3.81
C GLY A 130 -16.27 15.87 -4.33
N PRO A 131 -16.57 16.91 -5.14
CA PRO A 131 -15.56 17.74 -5.78
C PRO A 131 -14.58 18.32 -4.75
N GLY A 132 -13.28 18.14 -4.97
CA GLY A 132 -12.21 18.63 -4.09
C GLY A 132 -11.58 17.60 -3.13
N LYS A 133 -12.04 16.33 -3.11
CA LYS A 133 -11.40 15.28 -2.30
C LYS A 133 -10.25 14.58 -3.03
N LEU A 134 -9.12 14.47 -2.34
CA LEU A 134 -7.88 13.82 -2.81
C LEU A 134 -8.18 12.39 -3.30
N SER A 135 -7.98 12.15 -4.59
CA SER A 135 -8.02 10.80 -5.16
C SER A 135 -6.63 10.19 -5.00
N PHE A 136 -6.53 8.97 -4.49
CA PHE A 136 -5.28 8.19 -4.49
C PHE A 136 -5.55 6.74 -4.85
N TYR A 137 -4.51 6.05 -5.30
CA TYR A 137 -4.53 4.65 -5.70
C TYR A 137 -3.45 3.89 -4.93
N LEU A 138 -3.79 2.68 -4.46
CA LEU A 138 -2.84 1.80 -3.77
C LEU A 138 -2.52 0.60 -4.65
N ASP A 139 -1.23 0.33 -4.87
CA ASP A 139 -0.74 -0.93 -5.44
C ASP A 139 -0.18 -1.79 -4.30
N VAL A 140 -0.95 -2.80 -3.88
CA VAL A 140 -0.56 -3.76 -2.84
C VAL A 140 -0.18 -5.07 -3.49
N ARG A 141 1.01 -5.58 -3.16
CA ARG A 141 1.56 -6.79 -3.80
C ARG A 141 2.59 -7.52 -2.92
N PRO A 142 2.62 -8.87 -2.93
CA PRO A 142 3.66 -9.64 -2.26
C PRO A 142 5.05 -9.30 -2.82
N LYS A 143 6.11 -9.26 -2.01
CA LYS A 143 7.47 -9.07 -2.52
C LYS A 143 7.94 -10.27 -3.34
N LEU A 144 8.85 -10.01 -4.27
CA LEU A 144 9.47 -11.04 -5.12
C LEU A 144 10.75 -11.62 -4.49
N ASN A 145 10.98 -11.41 -3.19
CA ASN A 145 12.14 -11.94 -2.48
C ASN A 145 11.96 -13.40 -2.05
N THR A 146 10.72 -13.88 -1.97
CA THR A 146 10.40 -15.27 -1.63
C THR A 146 9.72 -15.97 -2.80
N PHE A 147 9.93 -17.29 -2.89
CA PHE A 147 9.26 -18.12 -3.90
C PHE A 147 7.73 -17.99 -3.79
N GLU A 148 7.21 -17.93 -2.58
CA GLU A 148 5.79 -17.76 -2.31
C GLU A 148 5.25 -16.44 -2.87
N GLY A 149 5.97 -15.32 -2.66
CA GLY A 149 5.55 -14.03 -3.21
C GLY A 149 5.60 -13.99 -4.74
N CYS A 150 6.60 -14.62 -5.35
CA CYS A 150 6.66 -14.82 -6.81
C CYS A 150 5.47 -15.65 -7.32
N ARG A 151 5.17 -16.77 -6.66
CA ARG A 151 4.06 -17.67 -6.98
C ARG A 151 2.72 -16.95 -6.89
N MET A 152 2.48 -16.21 -5.81
CA MET A 152 1.24 -15.46 -5.61
C MET A 152 1.00 -14.47 -6.75
N ARG A 153 2.03 -13.70 -7.15
CA ARG A 153 1.92 -12.78 -8.28
C ARG A 153 1.65 -13.50 -9.60
N PHE A 154 2.30 -14.63 -9.84
CA PHE A 154 2.08 -15.43 -11.05
C PHE A 154 0.66 -16.02 -11.12
N SER A 155 0.14 -16.54 -10.00
CA SER A 155 -1.23 -17.06 -9.87
C SER A 155 -2.25 -15.99 -10.30
N ARG A 156 -2.14 -14.79 -9.72
CA ARG A 156 -3.05 -13.69 -10.03
C ARG A 156 -2.91 -13.16 -11.45
N PHE A 157 -1.71 -13.23 -12.04
CA PHE A 157 -1.50 -12.82 -13.44
C PHE A 157 -2.06 -13.83 -14.44
N THR A 158 -2.00 -15.13 -14.11
CA THR A 158 -2.48 -16.22 -14.97
C THR A 158 -3.94 -16.61 -14.73
N GLY A 159 -4.59 -16.04 -13.71
CA GLY A 159 -5.99 -16.32 -13.37
C GLY A 159 -6.21 -17.70 -12.73
N LEU A 160 -5.13 -18.32 -12.22
CA LEU A 160 -5.09 -19.62 -11.55
C LEU A 160 -5.00 -19.47 -10.03
#